data_AF-A0A800JIU0-F1
#
_entry.id   AF-A0A800JIU0-F1
#
_cell.length_a   1.000
_cell.length_b   1.000
_cell.length_c   1.000
_cell.angle_alpha   90.00
_cell.angle_beta   90.00
_cell.angle_gamma   90.00
#
_symmetry.space_group_name_H-M   'P 1'
#
loop_
_entity.id
_entity.type
_entity.pdbx_description
1 polymer ?
#
loop_
_entity_poly.entity_id
_entity_poly.type
_entity_poly.pdbx_seq_one_letter_code
_entity_poly.pdbx_strand_id
1 'polypeptide(L)'
;MRILIFFFIVLGSVCNAELRTWTAVNGKKVEAEFVSNNDGQISLKMKTGKVFKVPLNKLSKADQDFIAAKSSPPEPAKGEAPVNSNSKQSEEVLIDSDLWYVVEDGTVKIIQNRSGGLLGNPGTRLPEKIDGKPVTSIGPKAYAGTDQRVFIIPDTVTDIGEEAFANCFSTLREVKIGKNVTSIGKGTFRFSMPLKSITIPGSVVNIGEEAFFGCRTLADITLNEGVTSIGEKAFVNTYIKGITIPKSIKSVGKDAFESCSRLTTVTFLGDAPEEVGRVFSSKVIIYRKADAKGWGETWGGKPVKLISEKP
;
A
#
# COMPACT_ATOMS: atom_id res chain seq x y z
N MET A 1 31.64 2.52 13.46
CA MET A 1 30.68 1.45 13.80
C MET A 1 29.36 1.76 13.11
N ARG A 2 28.98 1.03 12.05
CA ARG A 2 27.69 1.23 11.36
C ARG A 2 26.62 0.44 12.11
N ILE A 3 25.69 1.13 12.76
CA ILE A 3 24.52 0.51 13.39
C ILE A 3 23.45 0.38 12.31
N LEU A 4 23.06 -0.85 11.98
CA LEU A 4 21.98 -1.13 11.04
C LEU A 4 20.72 -1.42 11.87
N ILE A 5 19.79 -0.48 11.88
CA ILE A 5 18.53 -0.58 12.64
C ILE A 5 17.50 -1.25 11.73
N PHE A 6 17.04 -2.46 12.08
CA PHE A 6 15.92 -3.12 11.42
C PHE A 6 14.70 -3.04 12.34
N PHE A 7 13.65 -2.35 11.91
CA PHE A 7 12.37 -2.34 12.62
C PHE A 7 11.56 -3.60 12.26
N PHE A 8 11.19 -4.40 13.26
CA PHE A 8 10.21 -5.49 13.13
C PHE A 8 9.23 -5.39 14.30
N ILE A 9 8.05 -4.83 14.08
CA ILE A 9 7.03 -4.64 15.13
C ILE A 9 6.13 -5.89 15.21
N VAL A 10 5.94 -6.45 16.41
CA VAL A 10 4.94 -7.48 16.72
C VAL A 10 3.99 -6.96 17.81
N LEU A 11 2.77 -6.61 17.38
CA LEU A 11 1.44 -6.52 18.02
C LEU A 11 1.18 -5.73 19.31
N GLY A 12 0.03 -5.04 19.32
CA GLY A 12 -0.68 -4.61 20.53
C GLY A 12 -1.40 -3.27 20.36
N SER A 13 -2.71 -3.31 20.11
CA SER A 13 -3.59 -2.16 19.91
C SER A 13 -3.62 -1.22 21.13
N VAL A 14 -3.81 0.07 20.85
CA VAL A 14 -4.18 1.16 21.78
C VAL A 14 -3.15 1.48 22.87
N CYS A 15 -2.46 2.62 22.72
CA CYS A 15 -1.85 3.40 23.81
C CYS A 15 -1.28 2.60 25.00
N ASN A 16 -0.43 1.63 24.77
CA ASN A 16 0.56 1.22 25.78
C ASN A 16 1.71 0.47 25.11
N ALA A 17 2.90 0.76 25.62
CA ALA A 17 4.18 0.44 25.01
C ALA A 17 4.42 -1.07 24.84
N GLU A 18 4.87 -1.50 23.65
CA GLU A 18 5.93 -2.52 23.48
C GLU A 18 6.41 -2.56 22.01
N LEU A 19 7.27 -1.62 21.65
CA LEU A 19 7.93 -1.61 20.34
C LEU A 19 9.13 -2.57 20.39
N ARG A 20 8.96 -3.84 20.02
CA ARG A 20 10.12 -4.72 19.87
C ARG A 20 10.91 -4.33 18.61
N THR A 21 12.19 -4.00 18.77
CA THR A 21 13.11 -3.67 17.67
C THR A 21 14.28 -4.65 17.70
N TRP A 22 14.78 -5.05 16.54
CA TRP A 22 15.96 -5.92 16.44
C TRP A 22 17.12 -5.08 15.87
N THR A 23 18.06 -4.70 16.73
CA THR A 23 19.26 -4.00 16.28
C THR A 23 20.41 -5.00 16.14
N ALA A 24 21.12 -4.95 15.02
CA ALA A 24 22.38 -5.67 14.87
C ALA A 24 23.50 -4.86 15.53
N VAL A 25 23.96 -5.29 16.71
CA VAL A 25 25.18 -4.76 17.35
C VAL A 25 26.26 -5.84 17.22
N ASN A 26 27.33 -5.57 16.47
CA ASN A 26 28.43 -6.50 16.20
C ASN A 26 27.97 -7.84 15.60
N GLY A 27 27.00 -7.82 14.67
CA GLY A 27 26.49 -9.02 13.99
C GLY A 27 25.55 -9.89 14.83
N LYS A 28 25.24 -9.51 16.07
CA LYS A 28 24.26 -10.18 16.93
C LYS A 28 22.92 -9.44 16.92
N LYS A 29 21.83 -10.17 16.74
CA LYS A 29 20.46 -9.68 16.91
C LYS A 29 20.22 -9.36 18.39
N VAL A 30 19.83 -8.13 18.70
CA VAL A 30 19.48 -7.74 20.07
C VAL A 30 18.09 -7.10 20.10
N GLU A 31 17.27 -7.54 21.06
CA GLU A 31 15.94 -6.99 21.32
C GLU A 31 16.04 -5.68 22.12
N ALA A 32 15.38 -4.64 21.61
CA ALA A 32 15.24 -3.36 22.28
C ALA A 32 13.82 -2.80 22.15
N GLU A 33 13.37 -2.10 23.17
CA GLU A 33 12.09 -1.38 23.26
C GLU A 33 12.27 0.06 22.79
N PHE A 34 11.39 0.57 21.93
CA PHE A 34 11.36 2.02 21.67
C PHE A 34 10.79 2.76 22.88
N VAL A 35 11.46 3.85 23.26
CA VAL A 35 11.12 4.64 24.44
C VAL A 35 10.43 5.94 24.07
N SER A 36 11.01 6.71 23.14
CA SER A 36 10.48 8.01 22.72
C SER A 36 11.20 8.57 21.50
N ASN A 37 10.56 9.55 20.85
CA ASN A 37 11.14 10.39 19.80
C ASN A 37 10.89 11.86 20.17
N ASN A 38 11.75 12.41 21.03
CA ASN A 38 11.77 13.83 21.36
C ASN A 38 13.10 14.43 20.88
N ASP A 39 13.06 15.68 20.40
CA ASP A 39 14.24 16.51 20.13
C ASP A 39 15.21 15.98 19.07
N GLY A 40 14.69 15.39 17.99
CA GLY A 40 15.48 15.03 16.81
C GLY A 40 16.31 13.74 16.97
N GLN A 41 15.96 12.87 17.91
CA GLN A 41 16.67 11.63 18.21
C GLN A 41 15.67 10.53 18.61
N ILE A 42 15.97 9.27 18.27
CA ILE A 42 15.24 8.10 18.77
C ILE A 42 15.92 7.52 20.01
N SER A 43 15.13 7.11 21.00
CA SER A 43 15.62 6.40 22.19
C SER A 43 15.16 4.94 22.19
N LEU A 44 16.11 4.00 22.33
CA LEU A 44 15.88 2.55 22.36
C LEU A 44 16.40 1.98 23.69
N LYS A 45 15.58 1.25 24.45
CA LYS A 45 15.95 0.58 25.70
C LYS A 45 16.15 -0.91 25.46
N MET A 46 17.35 -1.41 25.69
CA MET A 46 17.68 -2.84 25.57
C MET A 46 17.05 -3.63 26.72
N LYS A 47 16.86 -4.95 26.55
CA LYS A 47 16.48 -5.86 27.65
C LYS A 47 17.41 -5.79 28.87
N THR A 48 18.68 -5.41 28.66
CA THR A 48 19.65 -5.19 29.74
C THR A 48 19.41 -3.89 30.52
N GLY A 49 18.36 -3.13 30.21
CA GLY A 49 18.06 -1.81 30.77
C GLY A 49 18.85 -0.65 30.17
N LYS A 50 19.83 -0.92 29.29
CA LYS A 50 20.67 0.12 28.66
C LYS A 50 19.89 0.89 27.60
N VAL A 51 19.93 2.22 27.64
CA VAL A 51 19.29 3.08 26.64
C VAL A 51 20.30 3.58 25.61
N PHE A 52 19.98 3.45 24.33
CA PHE A 52 20.71 3.99 23.20
C PHE A 52 19.93 5.14 22.58
N LYS A 53 20.62 6.25 22.29
CA LYS A 53 20.06 7.41 21.58
C LYS A 53 20.69 7.48 20.20
N VAL A 54 19.87 7.62 19.15
CA VAL A 54 20.34 7.76 17.77
C VAL A 54 19.78 9.05 17.17
N PRO A 55 20.63 10.03 16.81
CA PRO A 55 20.19 11.24 16.12
C PRO A 55 19.55 10.92 14.76
N LEU A 56 18.42 11.56 14.44
CA LEU A 56 17.68 11.30 13.20
C LEU A 56 18.52 11.57 11.95
N ASN A 57 19.39 12.59 11.99
CA ASN A 57 20.29 12.95 10.89
C ASN A 57 21.36 11.88 10.56
N LYS A 58 21.51 10.85 11.40
CA LYS A 58 22.38 9.69 11.15
C LYS A 58 21.63 8.54 10.47
N LEU A 59 20.31 8.62 10.32
CA LEU A 59 19.47 7.63 9.65
C LEU A 59 19.34 7.94 8.16
N SER A 60 18.97 6.93 7.36
CA SER A 60 18.70 7.15 5.94
C SER A 60 17.47 8.05 5.75
N LYS A 61 17.37 8.74 4.60
CA LYS A 61 16.21 9.58 4.30
C LYS A 61 14.89 8.81 4.38
N ALA A 62 14.88 7.56 3.92
CA ALA A 62 13.71 6.68 4.02
C ALA A 62 13.33 6.35 5.48
N ASP A 63 14.30 6.19 6.38
CA ASP A 63 14.03 5.94 7.80
C ASP A 63 13.55 7.22 8.51
N GLN A 64 14.09 8.39 8.12
CA GLN A 64 13.61 9.69 8.60
C GLN A 64 12.16 9.95 8.15
N ASP A 65 11.84 9.64 6.90
CA ASP A 65 10.49 9.79 6.35
C ASP A 65 9.51 8.79 6.99
N PHE A 66 9.96 7.57 7.29
CA PHE A 66 9.21 6.55 8.07
C PHE A 66 8.87 7.03 9.49
N ILE A 67 9.83 7.66 10.17
CA ILE A 67 9.63 8.21 11.51
C ILE A 67 8.70 9.43 11.47
N ALA A 68 8.86 10.32 10.48
CA ALA A 68 7.99 11.47 10.30
C ALA A 68 6.53 11.07 10.07
N ALA A 69 6.28 10.04 9.27
CA ALA A 69 4.93 9.50 9.02
C ALA A 69 4.26 8.89 10.27
N LYS A 70 5.03 8.55 11.31
CA LYS A 70 4.53 8.05 12.61
C LYS A 70 4.39 9.14 13.66
N SER A 71 5.21 10.20 13.58
CA SER A 71 5.21 11.33 14.53
C SER A 71 4.12 12.37 14.24
N SER A 72 3.56 12.39 13.03
CA SER A 72 2.33 13.12 12.73
C SER A 72 1.13 12.24 13.09
N PRO A 73 0.33 12.59 14.11
CA PRO A 73 -1.05 12.11 14.15
C PRO A 73 -1.69 12.48 12.80
N PRO A 74 -2.62 11.68 12.24
CA PRO A 74 -3.48 12.22 11.21
C PRO A 74 -4.14 13.46 11.81
N GLU A 75 -3.75 14.64 11.33
CA GLU A 75 -4.50 15.86 11.59
C GLU A 75 -5.91 15.53 11.10
N PRO A 76 -6.97 15.65 11.94
CA PRO A 76 -8.32 15.56 11.42
C PRO A 76 -8.38 16.51 10.23
N ALA A 77 -8.93 16.04 9.11
CA ALA A 77 -9.15 16.90 7.96
C ALA A 77 -9.75 18.21 8.50
N LYS A 78 -9.02 19.31 8.34
CA LYS A 78 -9.48 20.63 8.78
C LYS A 78 -10.73 20.96 7.98
N GLY A 79 -11.87 20.65 8.56
CA GLY A 79 -13.18 20.72 7.95
C GLY A 79 -14.21 20.21 8.96
N GLU A 80 -14.62 21.13 9.83
CA GLU A 80 -15.85 21.12 10.63
C GLU A 80 -15.86 20.30 11.94
N ALA A 81 -15.68 21.03 13.05
CA ALA A 81 -16.31 20.71 14.33
C ALA A 81 -17.83 21.03 14.24
N PRO A 82 -18.67 20.48 15.14
CA PRO A 82 -20.06 20.14 14.83
C PRO A 82 -20.94 21.37 14.67
N VAL A 83 -21.56 21.53 13.50
CA VAL A 83 -22.71 22.41 13.35
C VAL A 83 -23.96 21.58 13.63
N ASN A 84 -24.47 21.69 14.86
CA ASN A 84 -25.87 21.43 15.09
C ASN A 84 -26.68 22.62 14.56
N SER A 85 -27.13 22.53 13.32
CA SER A 85 -28.35 23.20 12.86
C SER A 85 -28.83 22.58 11.55
N ASN A 86 -29.85 21.72 11.67
CA ASN A 86 -30.85 21.38 10.66
C ASN A 86 -30.44 21.48 9.17
N SER A 87 -29.96 20.37 8.59
CA SER A 87 -30.39 19.93 7.24
C SER A 87 -29.95 18.47 6.98
N LYS A 88 -30.94 17.59 6.77
CA LYS A 88 -30.89 16.17 6.30
C LYS A 88 -29.64 15.37 6.71
N GLN A 89 -29.66 14.86 7.95
CA GLN A 89 -28.66 13.94 8.50
C GLN A 89 -28.68 12.58 7.79
N SER A 90 -27.53 12.18 7.23
CA SER A 90 -27.15 10.76 7.14
C SER A 90 -26.84 10.27 8.56
N GLU A 91 -27.52 9.23 9.01
CA GLU A 91 -27.26 8.63 10.32
C GLU A 91 -26.01 7.75 10.23
N GLU A 92 -24.95 8.12 10.95
CA GLU A 92 -23.82 7.24 11.24
C GLU A 92 -24.31 6.13 12.18
N VAL A 93 -24.19 4.86 11.77
CA VAL A 93 -24.64 3.72 12.56
C VAL A 93 -23.41 2.88 12.93
N LEU A 94 -23.35 2.38 14.17
CA LEU A 94 -22.25 1.57 14.70
C LEU A 94 -22.70 0.09 14.70
N ILE A 95 -21.98 -0.80 14.00
CA ILE A 95 -22.23 -2.26 14.04
C ILE A 95 -21.29 -2.99 14.99
N ASP A 96 -20.11 -2.42 15.21
CA ASP A 96 -19.05 -2.91 16.08
C ASP A 96 -18.25 -1.69 16.53
N SER A 97 -17.65 -1.69 17.72
CA SER A 97 -17.04 -0.50 18.36
C SER A 97 -16.03 0.22 17.45
N ASP A 98 -15.47 -0.53 16.49
CA ASP A 98 -14.44 -0.18 15.53
C ASP A 98 -14.86 0.48 14.21
N LEU A 99 -16.06 0.15 13.68
CA LEU A 99 -16.42 0.35 12.27
C LEU A 99 -17.44 1.48 12.09
N TRP A 100 -16.99 2.56 11.47
CA TRP A 100 -17.74 3.76 11.17
C TRP A 100 -18.15 3.75 9.71
N TYR A 101 -19.43 3.95 9.44
CA TYR A 101 -19.98 4.02 8.09
C TYR A 101 -21.17 4.96 8.02
N VAL A 102 -21.51 5.36 6.80
CA VAL A 102 -22.74 6.09 6.49
C VAL A 102 -23.57 5.31 5.49
N VAL A 103 -24.89 5.50 5.57
CA VAL A 103 -25.83 5.02 4.56
C VAL A 103 -26.18 6.19 3.64
N GLU A 104 -25.81 6.09 2.38
CA GLU A 104 -26.08 7.09 1.35
C GLU A 104 -26.64 6.38 0.10
N ASP A 105 -27.73 6.94 -0.44
CA ASP A 105 -28.42 6.40 -1.63
C ASP A 105 -28.80 4.92 -1.52
N GLY A 106 -29.11 4.46 -0.30
CA GLY A 106 -29.47 3.07 -0.01
C GLY A 106 -28.29 2.09 0.00
N THR A 107 -27.07 2.59 0.03
CA THR A 107 -25.83 1.81 0.10
C THR A 107 -24.97 2.23 1.28
N VAL A 108 -24.06 1.37 1.71
CA VAL A 108 -23.19 1.60 2.86
C VAL A 108 -21.78 1.97 2.39
N LYS A 109 -21.27 3.08 2.91
CA LYS A 109 -19.92 3.58 2.69
C LYS A 109 -19.12 3.49 3.98
N ILE A 110 -18.05 2.70 4.00
CA ILE A 110 -17.19 2.60 5.18
C ILE A 110 -16.35 3.88 5.29
N ILE A 111 -16.43 4.60 6.40
CA ILE A 111 -15.65 5.82 6.64
C ILE A 111 -14.35 5.50 7.35
N GLN A 112 -14.41 4.65 8.38
CA GLN A 112 -13.24 4.36 9.21
C GLN A 112 -13.38 3.01 9.92
N ASN A 113 -12.25 2.34 10.14
CA ASN A 113 -12.11 1.22 11.05
C ASN A 113 -10.91 1.45 11.98
N ARG A 114 -11.15 1.72 13.27
CA ARG A 114 -10.07 2.07 14.22
C ARG A 114 -9.36 0.88 14.88
N SER A 115 -9.97 -0.29 14.90
CA SER A 115 -9.40 -1.50 15.50
C SER A 115 -8.51 -2.27 14.54
N GLY A 116 -8.49 -1.88 13.26
CA GLY A 116 -7.75 -2.60 12.25
C GLY A 116 -8.32 -3.99 11.98
N GLY A 117 -9.48 -4.35 12.51
CA GLY A 117 -10.14 -5.66 12.34
C GLY A 117 -11.59 -5.65 12.80
N LEU A 118 -12.41 -6.52 12.21
CA LEU A 118 -13.67 -6.93 12.84
C LEU A 118 -13.32 -7.94 13.94
N LEU A 119 -13.63 -7.61 15.20
CA LEU A 119 -13.71 -8.54 16.33
C LEU A 119 -12.69 -9.70 16.35
N GLY A 120 -11.41 -9.47 16.64
CA GLY A 120 -10.49 -10.53 17.09
C GLY A 120 -10.42 -11.79 16.21
N ASN A 121 -10.82 -11.73 14.94
CA ASN A 121 -10.95 -12.88 14.07
C ASN A 121 -9.82 -12.82 13.02
N PRO A 122 -8.94 -13.82 12.93
CA PRO A 122 -7.85 -13.83 11.96
C PRO A 122 -8.42 -14.09 10.55
N GLY A 123 -8.98 -13.05 9.93
CA GLY A 123 -9.53 -13.07 8.58
C GLY A 123 -10.74 -12.15 8.43
N THR A 124 -10.51 -10.86 8.21
CA THR A 124 -11.60 -9.91 7.98
C THR A 124 -12.04 -9.94 6.53
N ARG A 125 -13.23 -10.47 6.29
CA ARG A 125 -14.04 -10.15 5.11
C ARG A 125 -14.89 -8.94 5.47
N LEU A 126 -14.80 -7.88 4.66
CA LEU A 126 -15.76 -6.79 4.75
C LEU A 126 -17.16 -7.37 4.46
N PRO A 127 -18.17 -7.14 5.32
CA PRO A 127 -19.50 -7.68 5.10
C PRO A 127 -20.08 -7.16 3.79
N GLU A 128 -20.80 -8.01 3.06
CA GLU A 128 -21.50 -7.60 1.84
C GLU A 128 -22.67 -6.66 2.12
N LYS A 129 -23.24 -6.76 3.32
CA LYS A 129 -24.37 -5.95 3.77
C LYS A 129 -24.22 -5.53 5.22
N ILE A 130 -24.73 -4.35 5.49
CA ILE A 130 -24.83 -3.71 6.79
C ILE A 130 -26.28 -3.22 6.90
N ASP A 131 -27.01 -3.70 7.91
CA ASP A 131 -28.45 -3.44 8.09
C ASP A 131 -29.29 -3.69 6.83
N GLY A 132 -28.97 -4.78 6.12
CA GLY A 132 -29.62 -5.18 4.87
C GLY A 132 -29.24 -4.34 3.64
N LYS A 133 -28.47 -3.27 3.81
CA LYS A 133 -27.97 -2.41 2.73
C LYS A 133 -26.60 -2.89 2.23
N PRO A 134 -26.35 -2.91 0.91
CA PRO A 134 -25.07 -3.37 0.37
C PRO A 134 -23.92 -2.43 0.73
N VAL A 135 -22.76 -3.00 1.08
CA VAL A 135 -21.52 -2.23 1.26
C VAL A 135 -20.86 -2.03 -0.09
N THR A 136 -20.80 -0.79 -0.55
CA THR A 136 -20.40 -0.44 -1.93
C THR A 136 -19.09 0.32 -2.01
N SER A 137 -18.63 0.92 -0.91
CA SER A 137 -17.41 1.71 -0.94
C SER A 137 -16.62 1.65 0.36
N ILE A 138 -15.30 1.76 0.20
CA ILE A 138 -14.33 1.91 1.28
C ILE A 138 -13.77 3.32 1.17
N GLY A 139 -14.01 4.14 2.18
CA GLY A 139 -13.61 5.54 2.21
C GLY A 139 -12.10 5.74 2.36
N PRO A 140 -11.62 6.99 2.17
CA PRO A 140 -10.22 7.32 2.32
C PRO A 140 -9.69 6.93 3.70
N LYS A 141 -8.52 6.30 3.74
CA LYS A 141 -7.84 5.84 4.96
C LYS A 141 -8.66 4.90 5.86
N ALA A 142 -9.79 4.35 5.39
CA ALA A 142 -10.73 3.62 6.23
C ALA A 142 -10.10 2.41 6.95
N TYR A 143 -9.16 1.73 6.32
CA TYR A 143 -8.39 0.61 6.88
C TYR A 143 -6.88 0.90 6.92
N ALA A 144 -6.48 2.18 6.93
CA ALA A 144 -5.06 2.53 7.01
C ALA A 144 -4.48 2.02 8.32
N GLY A 145 -3.36 1.30 8.24
CA GLY A 145 -2.72 0.69 9.40
C GLY A 145 -3.43 -0.55 9.93
N THR A 146 -4.35 -1.15 9.17
CA THR A 146 -5.03 -2.39 9.58
C THR A 146 -4.01 -3.47 9.98
N ASP A 147 -4.33 -4.17 11.06
CA ASP A 147 -3.57 -5.30 11.57
C ASP A 147 -4.08 -6.64 11.00
N GLN A 148 -5.00 -6.61 10.03
CA GLN A 148 -5.46 -7.82 9.35
C GLN A 148 -4.36 -8.48 8.55
N ARG A 149 -4.27 -9.81 8.66
CA ARG A 149 -3.35 -10.61 7.85
C ARG A 149 -3.86 -10.81 6.42
N VAL A 150 -5.16 -11.05 6.28
CA VAL A 150 -5.85 -11.25 5.01
C VAL A 150 -7.07 -10.35 5.02
N PHE A 151 -7.26 -9.58 3.95
CA PHE A 151 -8.42 -8.73 3.78
C PHE A 151 -9.21 -9.13 2.53
N ILE A 152 -10.51 -9.37 2.69
CA ILE A 152 -11.40 -9.73 1.57
C ILE A 152 -12.37 -8.59 1.31
N ILE A 153 -12.22 -7.94 0.15
CA ILE A 153 -13.13 -6.94 -0.38
C ILE A 153 -14.20 -7.68 -1.19
N PRO A 154 -15.48 -7.64 -0.80
CA PRO A 154 -16.54 -8.35 -1.50
C PRO A 154 -16.86 -7.73 -2.87
N ASP A 155 -17.54 -8.51 -3.70
CA ASP A 155 -18.02 -8.08 -5.02
C ASP A 155 -19.05 -6.93 -4.95
N THR A 156 -19.62 -6.63 -3.79
CA THR A 156 -20.52 -5.48 -3.63
C THR A 156 -19.78 -4.14 -3.70
N VAL A 157 -18.46 -4.13 -3.45
CA VAL A 157 -17.65 -2.91 -3.45
C VAL A 157 -17.26 -2.53 -4.87
N THR A 158 -17.53 -1.28 -5.23
CA THR A 158 -17.16 -0.67 -6.52
C THR A 158 -16.01 0.30 -6.39
N ASP A 159 -15.83 0.90 -5.20
CA ASP A 159 -14.91 2.02 -4.98
C ASP A 159 -14.02 1.84 -3.74
N ILE A 160 -12.73 2.09 -3.91
CA ILE A 160 -11.73 2.08 -2.84
C ILE A 160 -11.02 3.43 -2.80
N GLY A 161 -11.19 4.13 -1.69
CA GLY A 161 -10.67 5.47 -1.47
C GLY A 161 -9.15 5.55 -1.35
N GLU A 162 -8.67 6.80 -1.41
CA GLU A 162 -7.27 7.13 -1.24
C GLU A 162 -6.72 6.58 0.09
N GLU A 163 -5.55 5.95 0.02
CA GLU A 163 -4.85 5.40 1.19
C GLU A 163 -5.68 4.41 2.04
N ALA A 164 -6.76 3.83 1.50
CA ALA A 164 -7.70 3.00 2.26
C ALA A 164 -7.04 1.84 3.02
N PHE A 165 -5.94 1.28 2.49
CA PHE A 165 -5.13 0.22 3.12
C PHE A 165 -3.65 0.61 3.21
N ALA A 166 -3.35 1.90 3.38
CA ALA A 166 -1.99 2.38 3.52
C ALA A 166 -1.41 2.02 4.90
N ASN A 167 -0.08 2.05 5.04
CA ASN A 167 0.63 1.95 6.31
C ASN A 167 0.40 0.63 7.07
N CYS A 168 0.06 -0.46 6.38
CA CYS A 168 -0.06 -1.79 6.98
C CYS A 168 1.32 -2.43 7.14
N PHE A 169 2.07 -2.05 8.18
CA PHE A 169 3.49 -2.38 8.30
C PHE A 169 3.79 -3.83 8.72
N SER A 170 2.87 -4.52 9.39
CA SER A 170 3.20 -5.72 10.18
C SER A 170 2.46 -6.99 9.77
N THR A 171 1.23 -6.90 9.29
CA THR A 171 0.37 -8.10 9.13
C THR A 171 -0.24 -8.30 7.74
N LEU A 172 -0.67 -7.26 7.02
CA LEU A 172 -1.41 -7.41 5.74
C LEU A 172 -0.58 -8.09 4.66
N ARG A 173 -0.83 -9.39 4.47
CA ARG A 173 -0.08 -10.27 3.55
C ARG A 173 -0.81 -10.54 2.25
N GLU A 174 -2.13 -10.46 2.29
CA GLU A 174 -3.00 -10.81 1.17
C GLU A 174 -4.24 -9.91 1.17
N VAL A 175 -4.60 -9.43 -0.02
CA VAL A 175 -5.84 -8.70 -0.26
C VAL A 175 -6.54 -9.37 -1.45
N LYS A 176 -7.79 -9.78 -1.25
CA LYS A 176 -8.66 -10.27 -2.32
C LYS A 176 -9.59 -9.13 -2.73
N ILE A 177 -9.42 -8.65 -3.96
CA ILE A 177 -10.21 -7.55 -4.52
C ILE A 177 -11.44 -8.13 -5.20
N GLY A 178 -12.63 -7.61 -4.85
CA GLY A 178 -13.89 -7.99 -5.47
C GLY A 178 -13.94 -7.66 -6.95
N LYS A 179 -14.70 -8.44 -7.73
CA LYS A 179 -14.70 -8.36 -9.21
C LYS A 179 -15.40 -7.14 -9.79
N ASN A 180 -16.03 -6.31 -8.95
CA ASN A 180 -16.73 -5.09 -9.37
C ASN A 180 -15.97 -3.82 -8.97
N VAL A 181 -14.81 -3.94 -8.31
CA VAL A 181 -13.97 -2.80 -7.97
C VAL A 181 -13.45 -2.18 -9.27
N THR A 182 -13.71 -0.88 -9.45
CA THR A 182 -13.41 -0.17 -10.69
C THR A 182 -12.10 0.62 -10.65
N SER A 183 -11.56 0.87 -9.45
CA SER A 183 -10.33 1.64 -9.28
C SER A 183 -9.52 1.20 -8.07
N ILE A 184 -8.20 1.37 -8.16
CA ILE A 184 -7.29 1.39 -7.02
C ILE A 184 -6.78 2.82 -6.93
N GLY A 185 -7.26 3.55 -5.94
CA GLY A 185 -6.97 4.97 -5.77
C GLY A 185 -5.51 5.29 -5.42
N LYS A 186 -5.25 6.59 -5.25
CA LYS A 186 -3.96 7.10 -4.81
C LYS A 186 -3.54 6.44 -3.49
N GLY A 187 -2.32 5.94 -3.43
CA GLY A 187 -1.73 5.40 -2.21
C GLY A 187 -2.47 4.24 -1.55
N THR A 188 -3.42 3.56 -2.21
CA THR A 188 -4.34 2.60 -1.56
C THR A 188 -3.61 1.56 -0.71
N PHE A 189 -2.47 1.03 -1.14
CA PHE A 189 -1.64 0.07 -0.39
C PHE A 189 -0.26 0.64 -0.04
N ARG A 190 -0.08 1.96 -0.03
CA ARG A 190 1.19 2.63 0.26
C ARG A 190 1.76 2.14 1.58
N PHE A 191 3.03 1.74 1.58
CA PHE A 191 3.73 1.17 2.74
C PHE A 191 3.09 -0.08 3.38
N SER A 192 2.30 -0.84 2.63
CA SER A 192 1.78 -2.14 3.09
C SER A 192 2.85 -3.22 2.93
N MET A 193 3.82 -3.16 3.83
CA MET A 193 5.11 -3.86 3.73
C MET A 193 5.00 -5.39 3.66
N PRO A 194 4.11 -6.09 4.39
CA PRO A 194 4.02 -7.56 4.37
C PRO A 194 3.27 -8.13 3.17
N LEU A 195 2.66 -7.29 2.32
CA LEU A 195 1.89 -7.71 1.15
C LEU A 195 2.83 -8.34 0.14
N LYS A 196 2.69 -9.65 -0.08
CA LYS A 196 3.61 -10.42 -0.93
C LYS A 196 3.17 -10.51 -2.37
N SER A 197 1.87 -10.58 -2.57
CA SER A 197 1.25 -10.79 -3.87
C SER A 197 -0.07 -10.05 -3.95
N ILE A 198 -0.42 -9.59 -5.14
CA ILE A 198 -1.76 -9.07 -5.41
C ILE A 198 -2.23 -9.43 -6.82
N THR A 199 -3.53 -9.69 -6.94
CA THR A 199 -4.21 -9.85 -8.23
C THR A 199 -5.15 -8.67 -8.42
N ILE A 200 -4.94 -7.92 -9.49
CA ILE A 200 -5.75 -6.77 -9.88
C ILE A 200 -6.78 -7.27 -10.89
N PRO A 201 -8.09 -7.27 -10.54
CA PRO A 201 -9.12 -7.80 -11.43
C PRO A 201 -9.31 -6.88 -12.65
N GLY A 202 -9.84 -7.45 -13.74
CA GLY A 202 -10.03 -6.74 -15.00
C GLY A 202 -11.08 -5.62 -14.95
N SER A 203 -11.89 -5.58 -13.89
CA SER A 203 -12.81 -4.49 -13.61
C SER A 203 -12.09 -3.20 -13.21
N VAL A 204 -10.87 -3.28 -12.67
CA VAL A 204 -10.08 -2.12 -12.28
C VAL A 204 -9.56 -1.44 -13.54
N VAL A 205 -10.01 -0.20 -13.77
CA VAL A 205 -9.63 0.58 -14.95
C VAL A 205 -8.29 1.28 -14.75
N ASN A 206 -8.00 1.73 -13.53
CA ASN A 206 -6.82 2.54 -13.21
C ASN A 206 -6.15 2.09 -11.91
N ILE A 207 -4.81 2.07 -11.91
CA ILE A 207 -3.97 1.97 -10.72
C ILE A 207 -3.42 3.36 -10.43
N GLY A 208 -3.78 3.93 -9.30
CA GLY A 208 -3.48 5.32 -8.94
C GLY A 208 -2.02 5.62 -8.60
N GLU A 209 -1.73 6.91 -8.45
CA GLU A 209 -0.44 7.42 -7.98
C GLU A 209 -0.05 6.77 -6.65
N GLU A 210 1.20 6.32 -6.53
CA GLU A 210 1.75 5.70 -5.31
C GLU A 210 0.96 4.49 -4.76
N ALA A 211 0.08 3.86 -5.56
CA ALA A 211 -0.85 2.82 -5.09
C ALA A 211 -0.18 1.67 -4.29
N PHE A 212 1.04 1.27 -4.65
CA PHE A 212 1.86 0.25 -3.97
C PHE A 212 3.23 0.80 -3.56
N PHE A 213 3.36 2.11 -3.40
CA PHE A 213 4.62 2.75 -3.04
C PHE A 213 5.18 2.15 -1.74
N GLY A 214 6.41 1.66 -1.78
CA GLY A 214 7.10 1.12 -0.61
C GLY A 214 6.58 -0.24 -0.12
N CYS A 215 5.79 -0.98 -0.91
CA CYS A 215 5.44 -2.37 -0.64
C CYS A 215 6.67 -3.30 -0.83
N ARG A 216 7.63 -3.23 0.09
CA ARG A 216 8.95 -3.88 0.00
C ARG A 216 8.95 -5.41 0.11
N THR A 217 7.81 -6.07 0.20
CA THR A 217 7.75 -7.54 0.03
C THR A 217 6.89 -7.98 -1.14
N LEU A 218 6.25 -7.04 -1.84
CA LEU A 218 5.43 -7.32 -3.01
C LEU A 218 6.35 -7.80 -4.14
N ALA A 219 6.27 -9.09 -4.42
CA ALA A 219 7.13 -9.79 -5.38
C ALA A 219 6.34 -10.27 -6.60
N ASP A 220 5.05 -10.55 -6.42
CA ASP A 220 4.19 -11.13 -7.45
C ASP A 220 2.97 -10.24 -7.68
N ILE A 221 2.80 -9.77 -8.92
CA ILE A 221 1.66 -8.94 -9.31
C ILE A 221 1.02 -9.55 -10.54
N THR A 222 -0.28 -9.79 -10.46
CA THR A 222 -1.09 -10.20 -11.60
C THR A 222 -1.98 -9.04 -12.00
N LEU A 223 -1.85 -8.59 -13.24
CA LEU A 223 -2.71 -7.58 -13.86
C LEU A 223 -3.60 -8.26 -14.89
N ASN A 224 -4.91 -8.27 -14.68
CA ASN A 224 -5.85 -8.84 -15.64
C ASN A 224 -6.18 -7.83 -16.77
N GLU A 225 -6.64 -8.35 -17.91
CA GLU A 225 -7.13 -7.51 -19.02
C GLU A 225 -8.28 -6.61 -18.54
N GLY A 226 -8.22 -5.34 -18.93
CA GLY A 226 -9.16 -4.30 -18.53
C GLY A 226 -8.50 -3.13 -17.80
N VAL A 227 -7.36 -3.35 -17.15
CA VAL A 227 -6.54 -2.26 -16.57
C VAL A 227 -5.96 -1.42 -17.70
N THR A 228 -6.21 -0.11 -17.69
CA THR A 228 -5.83 0.81 -18.77
C THR A 228 -4.67 1.75 -18.44
N SER A 229 -4.40 2.00 -17.16
CA SER A 229 -3.32 2.90 -16.76
C SER A 229 -2.62 2.44 -15.47
N ILE A 230 -1.32 2.74 -15.40
CA ILE A 230 -0.49 2.63 -14.19
C ILE A 230 -0.01 4.04 -13.84
N GLY A 231 -0.36 4.53 -12.65
CA GLY A 231 -0.09 5.89 -12.20
C GLY A 231 1.37 6.18 -11.88
N GLU A 232 1.67 7.46 -11.65
CA GLU A 232 2.99 7.92 -11.20
C GLU A 232 3.40 7.19 -9.91
N LYS A 233 4.64 6.71 -9.88
CA LYS A 233 5.24 6.01 -8.72
C LYS A 233 4.45 4.80 -8.19
N ALA A 234 3.54 4.23 -8.97
CA ALA A 234 2.61 3.21 -8.51
C ALA A 234 3.28 2.01 -7.82
N PHE A 235 4.45 1.56 -8.29
CA PHE A 235 5.18 0.40 -7.76
C PHE A 235 6.57 0.74 -7.24
N VAL A 236 6.81 2.00 -6.84
CA VAL A 236 8.12 2.42 -6.36
C VAL A 236 8.56 1.62 -5.14
N ASN A 237 9.85 1.25 -5.10
CA ASN A 237 10.44 0.49 -3.98
C ASN A 237 9.73 -0.85 -3.69
N THR A 238 9.17 -1.51 -4.71
CA THR A 238 8.65 -2.88 -4.61
C THR A 238 9.72 -3.93 -4.94
N TYR A 239 9.47 -5.19 -4.58
CA TYR A 239 10.41 -6.31 -4.76
C TYR A 239 10.04 -7.22 -5.94
N ILE A 240 9.21 -6.71 -6.86
CA ILE A 240 8.81 -7.40 -8.07
C ILE A 240 10.04 -7.82 -8.87
N LYS A 241 10.05 -9.06 -9.37
CA LYS A 241 11.15 -9.60 -10.18
C LYS A 241 10.89 -9.45 -11.68
N GLY A 242 9.64 -9.59 -12.04
CA GLY A 242 9.11 -9.35 -13.36
C GLY A 242 7.61 -9.09 -13.27
N ILE A 243 7.07 -8.45 -14.30
CA ILE A 243 5.65 -8.16 -14.41
C ILE A 243 5.20 -8.34 -15.86
N THR A 244 3.99 -8.88 -16.03
CA THR A 244 3.31 -8.96 -17.32
C THR A 244 2.27 -7.87 -17.39
N ILE A 245 2.37 -7.02 -18.42
CA ILE A 245 1.50 -5.89 -18.67
C ILE A 245 0.47 -6.32 -19.74
N PRO A 246 -0.84 -6.31 -19.43
CA PRO A 246 -1.89 -6.75 -20.35
C PRO A 246 -2.03 -5.80 -21.55
N LYS A 247 -2.74 -6.26 -22.59
CA LYS A 247 -2.96 -5.49 -23.84
C LYS A 247 -3.73 -4.20 -23.62
N SER A 248 -4.57 -4.18 -22.59
CA SER A 248 -5.44 -3.04 -22.27
C SER A 248 -4.69 -1.80 -21.76
N ILE A 249 -3.43 -1.93 -21.33
CA ILE A 249 -2.65 -0.81 -20.78
C ILE A 249 -2.29 0.18 -21.90
N LYS A 250 -2.72 1.43 -21.72
CA LYS A 250 -2.52 2.53 -22.66
C LYS A 250 -1.44 3.50 -22.20
N SER A 251 -1.24 3.64 -20.89
CA SER A 251 -0.25 4.57 -20.33
C SER A 251 0.45 4.02 -19.09
N VAL A 252 1.72 4.41 -18.93
CA VAL A 252 2.54 4.13 -17.75
C VAL A 252 3.14 5.44 -17.24
N GLY A 253 2.83 5.75 -15.99
CA GLY A 253 3.17 7.00 -15.34
C GLY A 253 4.66 7.13 -15.02
N LYS A 254 5.03 8.37 -14.71
CA LYS A 254 6.39 8.74 -14.29
C LYS A 254 6.83 7.93 -13.08
N ASP A 255 8.05 7.45 -13.12
CA ASP A 255 8.72 6.71 -12.05
C ASP A 255 7.90 5.49 -11.55
N ALA A 256 6.96 4.96 -12.35
CA ALA A 256 6.03 3.90 -11.94
C ALA A 256 6.76 2.68 -11.36
N PHE A 257 7.97 2.38 -11.84
CA PHE A 257 8.83 1.30 -11.38
C PHE A 257 10.19 1.79 -10.88
N GLU A 258 10.28 3.03 -10.37
CA GLU A 258 11.50 3.54 -9.78
C GLU A 258 11.89 2.73 -8.53
N SER A 259 13.18 2.47 -8.39
CA SER A 259 13.79 1.75 -7.26
C SER A 259 13.26 0.33 -7.04
N CYS A 260 12.65 -0.27 -8.08
CA CYS A 260 12.37 -1.70 -8.14
C CYS A 260 13.69 -2.46 -8.36
N SER A 261 14.50 -2.61 -7.30
CA SER A 261 15.87 -3.12 -7.38
C SER A 261 15.98 -4.58 -7.83
N ARG A 262 14.88 -5.34 -7.75
CA ARG A 262 14.79 -6.75 -8.16
C ARG A 262 14.16 -6.93 -9.54
N LEU A 263 13.59 -5.88 -10.12
CA LEU A 263 12.93 -5.95 -11.41
C LEU A 263 13.97 -6.11 -12.51
N THR A 264 13.89 -7.22 -13.22
CA THR A 264 14.83 -7.56 -14.31
C THR A 264 14.16 -7.58 -15.66
N THR A 265 12.86 -7.91 -15.71
CA THR A 265 12.11 -8.05 -16.95
C THR A 265 10.72 -7.47 -16.85
N VAL A 266 10.22 -6.86 -17.92
CA VAL A 266 8.82 -6.46 -18.06
C VAL A 266 8.32 -7.01 -19.38
N THR A 267 7.20 -7.73 -19.36
CA THR A 267 6.62 -8.34 -20.56
C THR A 267 5.33 -7.63 -20.94
N PHE A 268 5.26 -7.02 -22.12
CA PHE A 268 4.06 -6.38 -22.64
C PHE A 268 3.35 -7.30 -23.63
N LEU A 269 2.04 -7.46 -23.44
CA LEU A 269 1.19 -8.28 -24.31
C LEU A 269 0.54 -7.49 -25.45
N GLY A 270 0.54 -6.15 -25.37
CA GLY A 270 -0.04 -5.24 -26.36
C GLY A 270 0.95 -4.27 -26.99
N ASP A 271 0.41 -3.27 -27.69
CA ASP A 271 1.15 -2.18 -28.30
C ASP A 271 1.92 -1.36 -27.24
N ALA A 272 2.93 -0.60 -27.68
CA ALA A 272 3.70 0.25 -26.79
C ALA A 272 2.79 1.30 -26.13
N PRO A 273 2.66 1.31 -24.79
CA PRO A 273 1.86 2.33 -24.12
C PRO A 273 2.60 3.67 -24.13
N GLU A 274 1.82 4.74 -23.95
CA GLU A 274 2.35 6.08 -23.73
C GLU A 274 3.22 6.09 -22.46
N GLU A 275 4.45 6.60 -22.59
CA GLU A 275 5.35 6.81 -21.47
C GLU A 275 5.24 8.26 -20.97
N VAL A 276 4.94 8.43 -19.69
CA VAL A 276 4.91 9.77 -19.07
C VAL A 276 6.21 9.96 -18.29
N GLY A 277 7.26 10.44 -18.95
CA GLY A 277 8.57 10.64 -18.33
C GLY A 277 9.36 9.34 -18.10
N ARG A 278 10.33 9.37 -17.17
CA ARG A 278 11.17 8.20 -16.88
C ARG A 278 10.35 7.14 -16.14
N VAL A 279 10.18 5.94 -16.72
CA VAL A 279 9.41 4.86 -16.08
C VAL A 279 10.24 4.02 -15.10
N PHE A 280 11.52 3.77 -15.43
CA PHE A 280 12.40 2.84 -14.71
C PHE A 280 13.71 3.49 -14.28
N SER A 281 14.19 3.16 -13.09
CA SER A 281 15.58 3.45 -12.67
C SER A 281 16.51 2.24 -12.74
N SER A 282 15.99 1.02 -12.52
CA SER A 282 16.77 -0.24 -12.57
C SER A 282 17.17 -0.66 -13.99
N LYS A 283 18.12 -1.59 -14.11
CA LYS A 283 18.42 -2.27 -15.38
C LYS A 283 17.34 -3.32 -15.65
N VAL A 284 16.50 -3.05 -16.65
CA VAL A 284 15.35 -3.87 -17.03
C VAL A 284 15.45 -4.16 -18.53
N ILE A 285 15.05 -5.36 -18.93
CA ILE A 285 14.81 -5.70 -20.35
C ILE A 285 13.29 -5.75 -20.57
N ILE A 286 12.83 -5.06 -21.60
CA ILE A 286 11.44 -5.09 -22.03
C ILE A 286 11.27 -6.19 -23.06
N TYR A 287 10.26 -7.03 -22.88
CA TYR A 287 9.84 -8.06 -23.83
C TYR A 287 8.47 -7.71 -24.38
N ARG A 288 8.27 -7.82 -25.69
CA ARG A 288 6.98 -7.55 -26.35
C ARG A 288 6.60 -8.67 -27.33
N LYS A 289 5.31 -8.78 -27.66
CA LYS A 289 4.85 -9.75 -28.69
C LYS A 289 5.24 -9.29 -30.10
N ALA A 290 5.49 -10.23 -31.00
CA ALA A 290 5.90 -9.95 -32.39
C ALA A 290 4.90 -9.05 -33.16
N ASP A 291 3.61 -9.21 -32.87
CA ASP A 291 2.49 -8.50 -33.48
C ASP A 291 2.18 -7.12 -32.86
N ALA A 292 2.83 -6.77 -31.74
CA ALA A 292 2.62 -5.50 -31.06
C ALA A 292 3.29 -4.32 -31.81
N LYS A 293 2.59 -3.20 -31.90
CA LYS A 293 2.97 -1.99 -32.63
C LYS A 293 3.53 -0.90 -31.70
N GLY A 294 4.14 0.14 -32.27
CA GLY A 294 4.62 1.32 -31.54
C GLY A 294 5.94 1.15 -30.78
N TRP A 295 6.59 -0.02 -30.89
CA TRP A 295 7.84 -0.31 -30.19
C TRP A 295 9.07 0.17 -31.00
N GLY A 296 9.96 0.93 -30.35
CA GLY A 296 11.32 1.17 -30.84
C GLY A 296 12.33 0.17 -30.30
N GLU A 297 13.63 0.42 -30.55
CA GLU A 297 14.73 -0.35 -29.94
C GLU A 297 14.75 -0.22 -28.40
N THR A 298 14.22 0.89 -27.90
CA THR A 298 14.05 1.16 -26.47
C THR A 298 12.65 1.66 -26.13
N TRP A 299 12.20 1.41 -24.91
CA TRP A 299 10.99 1.99 -24.30
C TRP A 299 11.25 2.23 -22.82
N GLY A 300 10.84 3.39 -22.26
CA GLY A 300 11.19 3.78 -20.89
C GLY A 300 12.70 3.91 -20.67
N GLY A 301 13.47 4.16 -21.73
CA GLY A 301 14.94 4.16 -21.72
C GLY A 301 15.57 2.78 -21.49
N LYS A 302 14.83 1.69 -21.76
CA LYS A 302 15.28 0.30 -21.58
C LYS A 302 15.21 -0.47 -22.89
N PRO A 303 16.13 -1.43 -23.14
CA PRO A 303 16.15 -2.22 -24.37
C PRO A 303 14.88 -3.05 -24.51
N VAL A 304 14.36 -3.13 -25.74
CA VAL A 304 13.18 -3.89 -26.12
C VAL A 304 13.59 -5.11 -26.95
N LYS A 305 13.03 -6.27 -26.62
CA LYS A 305 13.22 -7.56 -27.31
C LYS A 305 11.90 -8.26 -27.59
N LEU A 306 11.92 -9.26 -28.48
CA LEU A 306 10.78 -10.15 -28.66
C LEU A 306 10.64 -11.12 -27.50
N ILE A 307 9.41 -11.43 -27.11
CA ILE A 307 9.13 -12.45 -26.07
C ILE A 307 9.76 -13.81 -26.40
N SER A 308 9.92 -14.15 -27.68
CA SER A 308 10.60 -15.38 -28.13
C SER A 308 12.10 -15.42 -27.80
N GLU A 309 12.71 -14.29 -27.45
CA GLU A 309 14.13 -14.18 -27.06
C GLU A 309 14.33 -14.26 -25.54
N LYS A 310 13.26 -14.48 -24.77
CA LYS A 310 13.35 -14.57 -23.31
C LYS A 310 14.15 -15.84 -22.92
N PRO A 311 15.16 -15.72 -22.04
CA PRO A 311 15.98 -16.85 -21.60
C PRO A 311 15.22 -17.83 -20.70
#